data_AF-A0A9D1ENB5-F1
#
_entry.id   AF-A0A9D1ENB5-F1
#
_cell.length_a   1.000
_cell.length_b   1.000
_cell.length_c   1.000
_cell.angle_alpha   90.00
_cell.angle_beta   90.00
_cell.angle_gamma   90.00
#
_symmetry.space_group_name_H-M   'P 1'
#
loop_
_entity.id
_entity.type
_entity.pdbx_description
1 polymer ?
#
loop_
_entity_poly.entity_id
_entity_poly.type
_entity_poly.pdbx_seq_one_letter_code
_entity_poly.pdbx_strand_id
1 'polypeptide(L)' 'MKGITTDQGRQTLEKFKVEAANEVGVNLKNGYNGDLTSREAGSVGGQMVKKMIDAYKTGSVK' A
#
# COMPACT_ATOMS: atom_id res chain seq x y z
N MET A 1 11.45 -11.84 -1.13
CA MET A 1 10.35 -11.36 -0.27
C MET A 1 10.66 -11.43 1.24
N LYS A 2 11.94 -11.62 1.67
CA LYS A 2 12.31 -11.76 3.09
C LYS A 2 12.26 -10.45 3.90
N GLY A 3 12.24 -9.28 3.24
CA GLY A 3 12.26 -7.96 3.91
C GLY A 3 10.90 -7.38 4.28
N ILE A 4 9.78 -7.94 3.81
CA ILE A 4 8.44 -7.38 4.06
C ILE A 4 7.90 -7.78 5.44
N THR A 5 8.31 -8.93 5.95
CA THR A 5 7.86 -9.45 7.26
C THR A 5 8.67 -8.90 8.43
N THR A 6 9.68 -8.08 8.17
CA THR A 6 10.43 -7.34 9.21
C THR A 6 9.67 -6.07 9.61
N ASP A 7 10.04 -5.46 10.73
CA ASP A 7 9.37 -4.23 11.19
C ASP A 7 9.60 -3.06 10.22
N GLN A 8 10.78 -2.94 9.62
CA GLN A 8 11.03 -2.00 8.52
C GLN A 8 10.14 -2.29 7.30
N GLY A 9 9.93 -3.56 6.96
CA GLY A 9 9.04 -3.97 5.89
C GLY A 9 7.60 -3.52 6.14
N ARG A 10 7.11 -3.73 7.37
CA ARG A 10 5.77 -3.29 7.79
C ARG A 10 5.63 -1.77 7.72
N GLN A 11 6.61 -1.01 8.20
CA GLN A 11 6.58 0.46 8.12
C GLN A 11 6.57 0.96 6.67
N THR A 12 7.33 0.30 5.79
CA THR A 12 7.35 0.63 4.35
C THR A 12 5.98 0.36 3.72
N LEU A 13 5.35 -0.78 4.03
CA LEU A 13 4.00 -1.09 3.55
C LEU A 13 2.96 -0.10 4.07
N GLU A 14 3.06 0.31 5.33
CA GLU A 14 2.17 1.32 5.91
C GLU A 14 2.28 2.66 5.20
N LYS A 15 3.51 3.09 4.86
CA LYS A 15 3.73 4.27 4.03
C LYS A 15 3.07 4.14 2.65
N PHE A 16 3.29 3.01 1.97
CA PHE A 16 2.66 2.77 0.66
C PHE A 16 1.14 2.75 0.74
N LYS A 17 0.55 2.22 1.82
CA LYS A 17 -0.89 2.21 2.03
C LYS A 17 -1.47 3.63 2.07
N VAL A 18 -0.85 4.51 2.87
CA VAL A 18 -1.31 5.90 3.01
C VAL A 18 -1.14 6.67 1.69
N GLU A 19 0.01 6.53 1.03
CA GLU A 19 0.24 7.17 -0.26
C GLU A 19 -0.72 6.66 -1.34
N ALA A 20 -0.93 5.34 -1.43
CA ALA A 20 -1.84 4.72 -2.39
C ALA A 20 -3.27 5.22 -2.21
N ALA A 21 -3.75 5.31 -0.96
CA ALA A 21 -5.08 5.83 -0.65
C ALA A 21 -5.25 7.29 -1.09
N ASN A 22 -4.25 8.13 -0.78
CA ASN A 22 -4.25 9.55 -1.18
C ASN A 22 -4.23 9.72 -2.70
N GLU A 23 -3.42 8.94 -3.42
CA GLU A 23 -3.30 9.02 -4.88
C GLU A 23 -4.59 8.65 -5.62
N VAL A 24 -5.38 7.73 -5.06
CA VAL A 24 -6.67 7.33 -5.64
C VAL A 24 -7.86 8.09 -5.03
N GLY A 25 -7.61 9.05 -4.15
CA GLY A 25 -8.65 9.87 -3.52
C GLY A 25 -9.59 9.11 -2.59
N VAL A 26 -9.15 7.97 -2.03
CA VAL A 26 -9.94 7.14 -1.11
C VAL A 26 -9.56 7.49 0.32
N ASN A 27 -10.56 7.83 1.13
CA ASN A 27 -10.36 8.07 2.56
C ASN A 27 -10.24 6.73 3.31
N LEU A 28 -9.02 6.21 3.40
CA LEU A 28 -8.72 4.99 4.14
C LEU A 28 -8.51 5.31 5.63
N LYS A 29 -9.37 4.77 6.49
CA LYS A 29 -9.33 4.96 7.94
C LYS A 29 -8.35 3.99 8.59
N ASN A 30 -7.73 4.39 9.69
CA ASN A 30 -7.06 3.48 10.61
C ASN A 30 -8.11 2.74 11.46
N GLY A 31 -8.73 1.73 10.86
CA GLY A 31 -9.81 0.98 11.50
C GLY A 31 -10.74 0.31 10.47
N TYR A 32 -12.02 0.26 10.80
CA TYR A 32 -13.03 -0.33 9.91
C TYR A 32 -13.21 0.52 8.65
N ASN A 33 -13.10 -0.14 7.49
CA ASN A 33 -13.30 0.44 6.16
C ASN A 33 -14.35 -0.35 5.36
N GLY A 34 -15.28 -1.04 6.05
CA GLY A 34 -16.30 -1.84 5.36
C GLY A 34 -17.38 -1.00 4.67
N ASP A 35 -17.35 0.32 4.86
CA ASP A 35 -18.13 1.28 4.08
C ASP A 35 -17.53 1.58 2.70
N LEU A 36 -16.26 1.23 2.46
CA LEU A 36 -15.66 1.37 1.13
C LEU A 36 -16.24 0.34 0.16
N THR A 37 -16.52 0.79 -1.05
CA THR A 37 -16.89 -0.11 -2.13
C THR A 37 -15.71 -1.02 -2.51
N SER A 38 -16.01 -2.20 -3.06
CA SER A 38 -14.97 -3.11 -3.57
C SER A 38 -14.06 -2.45 -4.60
N ARG A 39 -14.59 -1.47 -5.35
CA ARG A 39 -13.82 -0.68 -6.33
C ARG A 39 -12.79 0.21 -5.64
N GLU A 40 -13.19 0.92 -4.59
CA GLU A 40 -12.30 1.80 -3.82
C GLU A 40 -11.21 0.99 -3.11
N ALA A 41 -11.58 -0.04 -2.36
CA ALA A 41 -10.63 -0.93 -1.69
C ALA A 41 -9.67 -1.59 -2.70
N GLY A 42 -10.19 -2.05 -3.84
CA GLY A 42 -9.41 -2.61 -4.92
C GLY A 42 -8.43 -1.60 -5.54
N SER A 43 -8.84 -0.35 -5.72
CA SER A 43 -7.97 0.71 -6.26
C SER A 43 -6.77 1.01 -5.36
N VAL A 44 -6.98 1.05 -4.04
CA VAL A 44 -5.91 1.24 -3.05
C VAL A 44 -4.93 0.06 -3.10
N GLY A 45 -5.44 -1.17 -3.04
CA GLY A 45 -4.60 -2.38 -3.10
C GLY A 45 -3.79 -2.47 -4.41
N GLY A 46 -4.41 -2.12 -5.55
CA GLY A 46 -3.74 -2.08 -6.84
C GLY A 46 -2.58 -1.08 -6.89
N GLN A 47 -2.77 0.14 -6.36
CA GLN A 47 -1.69 1.12 -6.28
C GLN A 47 -0.57 0.72 -5.32
N MET A 48 -0.90 0.07 -4.20
CA MET A 48 0.12 -0.48 -3.30
C MET A 48 1.01 -1.49 -4.02
N VAL A 49 0.42 -2.45 -4.76
CA VAL A 49 1.18 -3.44 -5.53
C VAL A 49 2.04 -2.78 -6.60
N LYS A 50 1.51 -1.76 -7.30
CA LYS A 50 2.29 -0.99 -8.28
C LYS A 50 3.52 -0.35 -7.64
N LYS A 51 3.37 0.35 -6.51
CA LYS A 51 4.49 0.94 -5.74
C LYS A 51 5.51 -0.09 -5.30
N MET A 52 5.06 -1.26 -4.83
CA MET A 52 5.96 -2.36 -4.43
C MET A 52 6.79 -2.87 -5.61
N ILE A 53 6.18 -3.03 -6.78
CA ILE A 53 6.87 -3.46 -8.00
C ILE A 53 7.88 -2.39 -8.44
N ASP A 54 7.50 -1.12 -8.38
CA ASP A 54 8.39 -0.02 -8.75
C ASP A 54 9.60 0.07 -7.82
N ALA A 55 9.38 -0.01 -6.49
CA ALA A 55 10.45 -0.05 -5.50
C ALA A 55 11.40 -1.25 -5.67
N TYR A 56 10.87 -2.40 -6.11
CA TYR A 56 11.69 -3.57 -6.45
C TYR A 56 12.53 -3.33 -7.71
N LYS A 57 11.94 -2.74 -8.76
CA LYS A 57 12.64 -2.42 -10.02
C LYS A 57 13.75 -1.38 -9.82
N THR A 58 13.52 -0.37 -8.97
CA THR A 58 14.50 0.69 -8.69
C THR A 58 15.60 0.27 -7.72
N GLY A 59 15.56 -0.96 -7.19
CA GLY A 59 16.56 -1.48 -6.26
C GLY A 59 16.47 -0.91 -4.85
N SER A 60 15.39 -0.20 -4.53
CA SER A 60 15.12 0.36 -3.18
C SER A 60 14.75 -0.72 -2.16
N VAL A 61 14.53 -1.95 -2.62
CA VAL A 61 14.28 -3.14 -1.81
C VAL A 61 15.21 -4.27 -2.30
N LYS A 62 16.50 -4.18 -2.01
CA LYS A 62 17.44 -5.31 -2.13
C LYS A 62 17.87 -5.76 -0.74
#